data_AF-A0AAW5N683-F1
#
_entry.id   AF-A0AAW5N683-F1
#
_cell.length_a   1.000
_cell.length_b   1.000
_cell.length_c   1.000
_cell.angle_alpha   90.00
_cell.angle_beta   90.00
_cell.angle_gamma   90.00
#
_symmetry.space_group_name_H-M   'P 1'
#
loop_
_entity.id
_entity.type
_entity.pdbx_description
1 polymer ?
#
loop_
_entity_poly.entity_id
_entity_poly.type
_entity_poly.pdbx_seq_one_letter_code
_entity_poly.pdbx_strand_id
1 'polypeptide(L)' 'MGKDKRVMVRFDESTFMALNEVAIKMKTNLSVVIRAFCRKQISDITDTNGNLMIHDKERPESKQQSAIDDS' A
#
# COMPACT_ATOMS: atom_id res chain seq x y z
N MET A 1 -1.79 25.76 4.71
CA MET A 1 -1.87 25.06 6.02
C MET A 1 -2.72 23.81 5.84
N GLY A 2 -2.10 22.66 5.58
CA GLY A 2 -2.83 21.39 5.54
C GLY A 2 -3.28 21.04 6.94
N LYS A 3 -4.59 20.94 7.17
CA LYS A 3 -5.16 20.50 8.45
C LYS A 3 -4.59 19.11 8.77
N ASP A 4 -4.13 18.88 9.99
CA ASP A 4 -3.69 17.56 10.45
C ASP A 4 -4.76 16.52 10.11
N LYS A 5 -4.46 15.63 9.16
CA LYS A 5 -5.37 14.55 8.77
C LYS A 5 -5.14 13.39 9.73
N ARG A 6 -6.10 13.17 10.63
CA ARG A 6 -6.10 12.03 11.55
C ARG A 6 -6.84 10.85 10.94
N VAL A 7 -6.21 9.68 10.98
CA VAL A 7 -6.82 8.39 10.61
C VAL A 7 -6.86 7.50 11.85
N MET A 8 -7.98 6.78 12.05
CA MET A 8 -8.15 5.80 13.11
C MET A 8 -8.37 4.43 12.46
N VAL A 9 -7.59 3.43 12.88
CA VAL A 9 -7.66 2.06 12.37
C VAL A 9 -7.80 1.12 13.56
N ARG A 10 -8.66 0.11 13.44
CA ARG A 10 -8.78 -0.98 14.42
C ARG A 10 -7.96 -2.17 13.93
N PHE A 11 -7.18 -2.75 14.83
CA PHE A 11 -6.43 -3.97 14.59
C PHE A 11 -7.06 -5.11 15.39
N ASP A 12 -6.93 -6.33 14.89
CA ASP A 12 -7.14 -7.50 15.74
C ASP A 12 -6.06 -7.58 16.83
N GLU A 13 -6.31 -8.43 17.82
CA GLU A 13 -5.44 -8.54 18.99
C GLU A 13 -4.03 -9.02 18.63
N SER A 14 -3.91 -10.01 17.75
CA SER A 14 -2.62 -10.57 17.35
C SER A 14 -1.76 -9.53 16.62
N THR A 15 -2.33 -8.76 15.70
CA THR A 15 -1.63 -7.69 14.98
C THR A 15 -1.24 -6.57 15.94
N PHE A 16 -2.15 -6.18 16.85
CA PHE A 16 -1.85 -5.15 17.84
C PHE A 16 -0.67 -5.55 18.74
N MET A 17 -0.65 -6.79 19.25
CA MET A 17 0.42 -7.30 20.09
C MET A 17 1.76 -7.31 19.34
N ALA A 18 1.78 -7.78 18.09
CA ALA A 18 2.99 -7.79 17.27
C ALA A 18 3.55 -6.37 17.04
N LEU A 19 2.68 -5.41 16.68
CA LEU A 19 3.09 -4.01 16.50
C LEU A 19 3.61 -3.39 17.81
N ASN A 20 2.97 -3.73 18.95
CA ASN A 20 3.37 -3.24 20.26
C ASN A 20 4.73 -3.79 20.69
N GLU A 21 5.00 -5.08 20.44
CA GLU A 21 6.30 -5.69 20.73
C GLU A 21 7.43 -4.99 19.93
N VAL A 22 7.18 -4.68 18.66
CA VAL A 22 8.13 -3.91 17.83
C VAL A 22 8.38 -2.53 18.44
N ALA A 23 7.33 -1.83 18.85
CA ALA A 23 7.44 -0.50 19.47
C ALA A 23 8.30 -0.55 20.75
N ILE A 24 8.10 -1.56 21.60
CA ILE A 24 8.88 -1.81 22.81
C ILE A 24 10.35 -2.06 22.47
N LYS A 25 10.63 -2.99 21.54
CA LYS A 25 12.00 -3.35 21.13
C LYS A 25 12.74 -2.16 20.51
N MET A 26 12.04 -1.31 19.76
CA MET A 26 12.59 -0.11 19.13
C MET A 26 12.62 1.12 20.05
N LYS A 27 12.10 1.01 21.28
CA LYS A 27 12.01 2.12 22.25
C LYS A 27 11.33 3.36 21.67
N THR A 28 10.25 3.16 20.93
CA THR A 28 9.53 4.24 20.24
C THR A 28 8.02 4.09 20.40
N ASN A 29 7.28 5.14 20.06
CA ASN A 29 5.82 5.12 20.14
C ASN A 29 5.23 4.22 19.05
N LEU A 30 4.17 3.48 19.39
CA LEU A 30 3.43 2.63 18.44
C LEU A 30 3.00 3.39 17.17
N SER A 31 2.60 4.66 17.32
CA SER A 31 2.22 5.51 16.18
C SER A 31 3.39 5.78 15.22
N VAL A 32 4.64 5.81 15.71
CA VAL A 32 5.84 5.97 14.89
C VAL A 32 6.10 4.69 14.09
N VAL A 33 5.97 3.51 14.73
CA VAL A 33 6.10 2.21 14.07
C VAL A 33 5.09 2.07 12.93
N ILE A 34 3.81 2.33 13.21
CA ILE A 34 2.73 2.23 12.20
C ILE A 34 3.01 3.17 11.02
N ARG A 35 3.40 4.43 11.29
CA ARG A 35 3.74 5.38 10.22
C ARG A 35 4.95 4.93 9.40
N ALA A 36 5.97 4.37 10.04
CA ALA A 36 7.16 3.88 9.33
C ALA A 36 6.81 2.70 8.41
N PHE A 37 5.97 1.78 8.88
CA PHE A 37 5.51 0.64 8.08
C PHE A 37 4.66 1.11 6.90
N CYS A 38 3.69 2.00 7.13
CA CYS A 38 2.90 2.58 6.05
C CYS A 38 3.79 3.30 5.03
N ARG A 39 4.75 4.11 5.48
CA ARG A 39 5.66 4.83 4.58
C ARG A 39 6.50 3.89 3.72
N LYS A 40 7.04 2.82 4.33
CA LYS A 40 7.81 1.81 3.61
C LYS A 40 6.94 1.11 2.56
N GLN A 41 5.77 0.60 2.97
CA GLN A 41 4.87 -0.12 2.07
C GLN A 41 4.35 0.77 0.93
N ILE A 42 4.05 2.05 1.19
CA ILE A 42 3.69 3.01 0.13
C ILE A 42 4.87 3.16 -0.84
N SER A 43 6.09 3.39 -0.32
CA SER A 43 7.28 3.51 -1.17
C SER A 43 7.60 2.25 -1.98
N ASP A 44 7.25 1.08 -1.47
CA ASP A 44 7.46 -0.19 -2.16
C ASP A 44 6.47 -0.39 -3.32
N ILE A 45 5.28 0.25 -3.27
CA ILE A 45 4.22 0.11 -4.29
C ILE A 45 4.05 1.35 -5.17
N THR A 46 4.76 2.44 -4.92
CA THR A 46 4.66 3.68 -5.69
C THR A 46 5.99 4.13 -6.26
N ASP A 47 5.96 4.77 -7.43
CA ASP A 47 7.11 5.47 -8.01
C ASP A 47 7.43 6.79 -7.26
N THR A 48 8.46 7.51 -7.69
CA THR A 48 8.88 8.79 -7.11
C THR A 48 7.83 9.90 -7.23
N ASN A 49 6.87 9.74 -8.13
CA ASN A 49 5.77 10.68 -8.37
C ASN A 49 4.50 10.29 -7.58
N GLY A 50 4.53 9.17 -6.86
CA GLY A 50 3.40 8.64 -6.10
C GLY A 50 2.40 7.85 -6.96
N ASN A 51 2.73 7.50 -8.20
CA ASN A 51 1.90 6.61 -9.01
C ASN A 51 2.10 5.18 -8.54
N LEU A 52 1.05 4.37 -8.55
CA LEU A 52 1.18 2.94 -8.30
C LEU A 52 2.10 2.34 -9.36
N MET A 53 3.10 1.58 -8.92
CA MET A 53 3.86 0.69 -9.77
C MET A 53 2.95 -0.49 -10.11
N ILE A 54 2.06 -0.28 -11.08
CA ILE A 54 1.30 -1.37 -11.69
C ILE A 54 2.36 -2.24 -12.35
N HIS A 55 2.71 -3.35 -11.69
CA HIS A 55 3.29 -4.46 -12.41
C HIS A 55 2.20 -4.92 -13.37
N ASP A 56 2.25 -4.41 -14.60
CA ASP A 56 1.74 -5.10 -15.75
C ASP A 56 2.49 -6.45 -15.80
N LYS A 57 2.08 -7.38 -14.94
CA LYS A 57 2.08 -8.77 -15.33
C LYS A 57 1.18 -8.77 -16.55
N GLU A 58 1.82 -8.65 -17.70
CA GLU A 58 1.29 -8.89 -19.03
C GLU A 58 -0.01 -9.69 -18.91
N ARG A 59 -1.13 -8.98 -18.91
CA ARG A 59 -2.34 -9.60 -19.41
C ARG A 59 -1.98 -9.74 -20.88
N PRO A 60 -1.78 -10.95 -21.44
CA PRO A 60 -1.65 -11.05 -22.87
C PRO A 60 -2.90 -10.37 -23.40
N GLU A 61 -2.72 -9.32 -24.17
CA GLU A 61 -3.81 -8.68 -24.90
C GLU A 61 -4.46 -9.80 -25.70
N SER A 62 -5.55 -10.35 -25.16
CA SER A 62 -6.42 -11.23 -25.91
C SER A 62 -6.98 -10.34 -26.99
N LYS A 63 -6.33 -10.42 -28.15
CA LYS A 63 -6.69 -9.79 -29.41
C LYS A 63 -8.20 -9.66 -29.48
N GLN A 64 -8.70 -8.42 -29.47
CA GLN A 64 -10.01 -8.15 -30.01
C GLN A 64 -9.95 -8.47 -31.50
N GLN A 65 -10.29 -9.71 -31.85
CA GLN A 65 -10.57 -10.08 -33.22
C GLN A 65 -11.95 -9.50 -33.54
N SER A 66 -11.99 -8.22 -33.93
CA SER A 66 -13.13 -7.66 -34.63
C SER A 66 -13.16 -8.30 -36.02
N ALA A 67 -13.93 -9.39 -36.16
CA ALA A 67 -14.35 -9.88 -37.45
C ALA A 67 -15.36 -8.87 -38.01
N ILE A 68 -14.86 -7.96 -38.85
CA ILE A 68 -15.70 -7.30 -39.85
C ILE A 68 -15.41 -8.10 -41.11
N ASP A 69 -16.33 -9.01 -41.46
CA ASP A 69 -16.37 -9.58 -42.79
C ASP A 69 -17.66 -9.08 -43.43
N ASP A 70 -17.48 -8.16 -44.37
CA ASP A 70 -18.50 -7.49 -45.16
C ASP A 70 -18.05 -7.71 -46.61
N SER A 71 -18.56 -8.79 -47.24
CA SER A 71 -18.61 -9.06 -48.69
C SER A 71 -19.35 -10.35 -48.99
#